data_AF-A0A2I0SMX9-F1
#
_entry.id   AF-A0A2I0SMX9-F1
#
_cell.length_a   1.000
_cell.length_b   1.000
_cell.length_c   1.000
_cell.angle_alpha   90.00
_cell.angle_beta   90.00
_cell.angle_gamma   90.00
#
_symmetry.space_group_name_H-M   'P 1'
#
loop_
_entity.id
_entity.type
_entity.pdbx_description
1 polymer ?
#
loop_
_entity_poly.entity_id
_entity_poly.type
_entity_poly.pdbx_seq_one_letter_code
_entity_poly.pdbx_strand_id
1 'polypeptide(L)'
;MLPYRPGSPVSAPRPTSERASAVHPRLLLGGPRPTRRFPDSAPTTTPLPRGPFTHPGAEGGHGFPLFQRAWGIVFPSDFKEFLARYGDGVPDLDLGVLVPATVTPETCDDPGAPKGGMGFITADTRATWVDTEPTGIDAAAEDLVTWGADGSADPYCWLAHGNPEDWPVVLFSHGDDTWTRFDCGMTEFLRRVLSADSRAEAMQDSALWGAGLRRL
;
A
#
# COMPACT_ATOMS: atom_id res chain seq x y z
N MET A 1 69.59 -5.60 -9.26
CA MET A 1 68.67 -5.76 -8.12
C MET A 1 67.35 -5.10 -8.50
N LEU A 2 66.43 -5.85 -9.12
CA LEU A 2 65.10 -5.38 -9.53
C LEU A 2 64.08 -5.78 -8.45
N PRO A 3 63.13 -4.92 -8.05
CA PRO A 3 62.11 -5.31 -7.10
C PRO A 3 61.00 -6.14 -7.77
N TYR A 4 60.76 -7.30 -7.17
CA TYR A 4 59.67 -8.24 -7.44
C TYR A 4 58.30 -7.60 -7.11
N ARG A 5 57.36 -7.59 -8.06
CA ARG A 5 55.94 -7.25 -7.83
C ARG A 5 55.15 -8.53 -7.58
N PRO A 6 54.47 -8.70 -6.43
CA PRO A 6 53.55 -9.82 -6.24
C PRO A 6 52.23 -9.58 -7.00
N GLY A 7 51.74 -10.65 -7.62
CA GLY A 7 50.55 -10.66 -8.49
C GLY A 7 49.23 -10.50 -7.75
N SER A 8 48.24 -10.00 -8.51
CA SER A 8 46.83 -9.86 -8.11
C SER A 8 46.20 -11.20 -7.74
N PRO A 9 45.36 -11.28 -6.70
CA PRO A 9 44.62 -12.50 -6.40
C PRO A 9 43.48 -12.73 -7.40
N VAL A 10 43.41 -13.98 -7.86
CA VAL A 10 42.39 -14.58 -8.72
C VAL A 10 41.01 -14.50 -8.05
N SER A 11 40.00 -14.06 -8.83
CA SER A 11 38.59 -14.09 -8.45
C SER A 11 38.10 -15.53 -8.24
N ALA A 12 37.51 -15.79 -7.08
CA ALA A 12 36.76 -17.02 -6.82
C ALA A 12 35.35 -16.94 -7.46
N PRO A 13 34.83 -18.05 -8.02
CA PRO A 13 33.50 -18.07 -8.66
C PRO A 13 32.35 -18.02 -7.65
N ARG A 14 31.28 -17.28 -7.99
CA ARG A 14 29.99 -17.28 -7.28
C ARG A 14 29.33 -18.66 -7.33
N PRO A 15 28.76 -19.18 -6.24
CA PRO A 15 27.88 -20.34 -6.33
C PRO A 15 26.53 -19.94 -6.95
N THR A 16 26.13 -20.76 -7.90
CA THR A 16 24.90 -20.76 -8.68
C THR A 16 23.66 -21.06 -7.86
N SER A 17 22.55 -20.46 -8.28
CA SER A 17 21.16 -20.79 -7.94
C SER A 17 20.90 -22.30 -8.00
N GLU A 18 20.33 -22.86 -6.93
CA GLU A 18 19.68 -24.17 -6.96
C GLU A 18 18.24 -24.01 -6.49
N ARG A 19 17.32 -24.26 -7.43
CA ARG A 19 15.88 -24.33 -7.25
C ARG A 19 15.52 -25.49 -6.31
N ALA A 20 14.71 -25.22 -5.30
CA ALA A 20 13.95 -26.25 -4.60
C ALA A 20 12.46 -26.10 -4.95
N SER A 21 12.03 -26.80 -6.00
CA SER A 21 10.61 -27.12 -6.21
C SER A 21 10.16 -28.08 -5.10
N ALA A 22 9.37 -27.60 -4.14
CA ALA A 22 8.63 -28.47 -3.23
C ALA A 22 7.25 -28.74 -3.82
N VAL A 23 7.11 -29.96 -4.34
CA VAL A 23 5.86 -30.56 -4.82
C VAL A 23 4.94 -30.82 -3.61
N HIS A 24 3.74 -30.24 -3.62
CA HIS A 24 2.67 -30.58 -2.68
C HIS A 24 2.14 -32.00 -2.94
N PRO A 25 2.06 -32.89 -1.93
CA PRO A 25 1.28 -34.11 -2.06
C PRO A 25 -0.21 -33.81 -1.85
N ARG A 26 -1.00 -34.03 -2.91
CA ARG A 26 -2.46 -34.22 -2.87
C ARG A 26 -2.80 -35.40 -1.94
N LEU A 27 -3.47 -35.13 -0.83
CA LEU A 27 -4.16 -36.14 -0.02
C LEU A 27 -5.67 -36.03 -0.25
N LEU A 28 -6.15 -36.85 -1.18
CA LEU A 28 -7.54 -37.30 -1.24
C LEU A 28 -7.71 -38.43 -0.23
N LEU A 29 -8.52 -38.23 0.81
CA LEU A 29 -9.19 -39.33 1.49
C LEU A 29 -10.52 -38.83 2.07
N GLY A 30 -11.60 -39.31 1.46
CA GLY A 30 -12.95 -39.18 1.98
C GLY A 30 -13.15 -40.06 3.22
N GLY A 31 -13.81 -39.49 4.21
CA GLY A 31 -14.36 -40.15 5.38
C GLY A 31 -15.50 -39.29 5.95
N PRO A 32 -16.56 -39.90 6.51
CA PRO A 32 -17.77 -39.17 6.88
C PRO A 32 -17.52 -38.25 8.09
N ARG A 33 -18.01 -37.01 8.01
CA ARG A 33 -17.93 -36.00 9.07
C ARG A 33 -18.80 -36.43 10.27
N PRO A 34 -18.29 -36.41 11.52
CA PRO A 34 -19.12 -36.58 12.69
C PRO A 34 -20.00 -35.35 12.90
N THR A 35 -21.32 -35.55 12.98
CA THR A 35 -22.32 -34.52 13.28
C THR A 35 -22.22 -34.11 14.75
N ARG A 36 -21.49 -33.03 15.05
CA ARG A 36 -21.65 -32.32 16.33
C ARG A 36 -22.98 -31.57 16.32
N ARG A 37 -23.89 -31.97 17.20
CA ARG A 37 -25.06 -31.16 17.58
C ARG A 37 -24.57 -29.87 18.22
N PHE A 38 -24.88 -28.73 17.61
CA PHE A 38 -24.80 -27.42 18.25
C PHE A 38 -26.05 -27.24 19.13
N PRO A 39 -25.93 -26.74 20.38
CA PRO A 39 -27.10 -26.29 21.14
C PRO A 39 -27.66 -25.01 20.53
N ASP A 40 -28.98 -24.97 20.36
CA ASP A 40 -29.76 -23.81 19.95
C ASP A 40 -29.61 -22.71 21.01
N SER A 41 -28.80 -21.70 20.71
CA SER A 41 -28.72 -20.46 21.48
C SER A 41 -28.44 -19.34 20.50
N ALA A 42 -29.51 -18.68 20.09
CA ALA A 42 -29.43 -17.47 19.27
C ALA A 42 -28.62 -16.40 20.02
N PRO A 43 -27.55 -15.83 19.45
CA PRO A 43 -26.94 -14.65 20.03
C PRO A 43 -27.93 -13.50 19.87
N THR A 44 -28.33 -12.90 20.99
CA THR A 44 -29.02 -11.62 20.98
C THR A 44 -28.05 -10.59 20.40
N THR A 45 -28.22 -10.26 19.12
CA THR A 45 -27.50 -9.18 18.45
C THR A 45 -27.99 -7.86 19.04
N THR A 46 -27.31 -7.38 20.08
CA THR A 46 -27.39 -5.97 20.44
C THR A 46 -26.73 -5.19 19.31
N PRO A 47 -27.44 -4.32 18.59
CA PRO A 47 -26.81 -3.48 17.57
C PRO A 47 -25.81 -2.55 18.26
N LEU A 48 -24.56 -2.57 17.79
CA LEU A 48 -23.57 -1.58 18.18
C LEU A 48 -24.12 -0.17 17.88
N PRO A 49 -23.96 0.81 18.78
CA PRO A 49 -24.41 2.16 18.51
C PRO A 49 -23.67 2.69 17.26
N ARG A 50 -24.44 3.07 16.24
CA ARG A 50 -23.96 3.81 15.06
C ARG A 50 -23.66 5.27 15.43
N GLY A 51 -22.74 5.46 16.38
CA GLY A 51 -22.09 6.76 16.56
C GLY A 51 -21.06 6.96 15.45
N PRO A 52 -20.67 8.20 15.14
CA PRO A 52 -19.52 8.44 14.26
C PRO A 52 -18.32 7.69 14.84
N PHE A 53 -17.64 6.89 14.02
CA PHE A 53 -16.31 6.39 14.35
C PHE A 53 -15.36 7.60 14.35
N THR A 54 -15.38 8.39 15.42
CA THR A 54 -14.27 9.29 15.71
C THR A 54 -13.09 8.42 16.08
N HIS A 55 -12.22 8.14 15.11
CA HIS A 55 -10.89 7.62 15.39
C HIS A 55 -10.17 8.59 16.33
N PRO A 56 -9.72 8.15 17.52
CA PRO A 56 -8.85 8.96 18.36
C PRO A 56 -7.47 9.02 17.68
N GLY A 57 -7.32 10.00 16.79
CA GLY A 57 -6.12 10.19 15.97
C GLY A 57 -6.12 11.52 15.21
N ALA A 58 -7.27 12.17 15.07
CA ALA A 58 -7.39 13.51 14.48
C ALA A 58 -7.02 14.64 15.47
N GLU A 59 -6.10 14.40 16.40
CA GLU A 59 -5.47 15.46 17.20
C GLU A 59 -4.20 15.90 16.47
N GLY A 60 -4.43 16.86 15.57
CA GLY A 60 -3.51 17.68 14.76
C GLY A 60 -2.03 17.33 14.71
N GLY A 61 -1.50 17.12 13.50
CA GLY A 61 -0.13 17.50 13.05
C GLY A 61 1.11 17.00 13.79
N HIS A 62 1.01 16.50 15.02
CA HIS A 62 2.11 16.25 15.94
C HIS A 62 2.62 14.79 15.87
N GLY A 63 1.88 13.90 15.20
CA GLY A 63 2.26 12.49 15.02
C GLY A 63 3.31 12.25 13.93
N PHE A 64 3.46 13.16 12.95
CA PHE A 64 4.32 12.94 11.79
C PHE A 64 5.79 12.68 12.12
N PRO A 65 6.45 13.38 13.06
CA PRO A 65 7.81 13.03 13.45
C PRO A 65 7.94 11.57 13.95
N LEU A 66 6.92 11.05 14.64
CA LEU A 66 6.90 9.65 15.10
C LEU A 66 6.63 8.69 13.95
N PHE A 67 5.69 9.01 13.05
CA PHE A 67 5.43 8.20 11.85
C PHE A 67 6.68 8.12 10.97
N GLN A 68 7.32 9.26 10.69
CA GLN A 68 8.54 9.30 9.89
C GLN A 68 9.65 8.45 10.49
N ARG A 69 9.83 8.53 11.81
CA ARG A 69 10.81 7.69 12.51
C ARG A 69 10.47 6.19 12.42
N ALA A 70 9.19 5.85 12.55
CA ALA A 70 8.75 4.46 12.48
C ALA A 70 8.87 3.89 11.05
N TRP A 71 8.56 4.68 10.04
CA TRP A 71 8.57 4.27 8.64
C TRP A 71 9.95 4.43 7.98
N GLY A 72 10.87 5.19 8.59
CA GLY A 72 12.20 5.46 8.03
C GLY A 72 12.18 6.40 6.82
N ILE A 73 11.06 7.08 6.58
CA ILE A 73 10.86 8.01 5.46
C ILE A 73 10.34 9.35 5.96
N VAL A 74 10.47 10.39 5.13
CA VAL A 74 9.79 11.66 5.34
C VAL A 74 8.55 11.67 4.45
N PHE A 75 7.36 11.92 5.02
CA PHE A 75 6.14 12.01 4.22
C PHE A 75 6.06 13.34 3.47
N PRO A 76 5.52 13.36 2.23
CA PRO A 76 5.33 14.59 1.44
C PRO A 76 4.53 15.65 2.21
N SER A 77 4.83 16.92 1.97
CA SER A 77 4.11 18.05 2.59
C SER A 77 2.61 18.02 2.31
N ASP A 78 2.25 17.73 1.06
CA ASP A 78 0.87 17.76 0.59
C ASP A 78 -0.01 16.68 1.25
N PHE A 79 0.52 15.50 1.50
CA PHE A 79 -0.14 14.44 2.27
C PHE A 79 -0.38 14.84 3.72
N LYS A 80 0.62 15.45 4.37
CA LYS A 80 0.49 15.94 5.75
C LYS A 80 -0.62 16.98 5.86
N GLU A 81 -0.65 17.92 4.92
CA GLU A 81 -1.68 18.95 4.84
C GLU A 81 -3.06 18.37 4.52
N PHE A 82 -3.13 17.38 3.62
CA PHE A 82 -4.38 16.68 3.30
C PHE A 82 -4.96 15.99 4.54
N LEU A 83 -4.17 15.16 5.24
CA LEU A 83 -4.61 14.48 6.45
C LEU A 83 -5.02 15.46 7.55
N ALA A 84 -4.30 16.58 7.70
CA ALA A 84 -4.65 17.60 8.68
C ALA A 84 -5.99 18.29 8.38
N ARG A 85 -6.37 18.40 7.10
CA ARG A 85 -7.59 19.09 6.66
C ARG A 85 -8.80 18.18 6.53
N TYR A 86 -8.59 16.98 5.99
CA TYR A 86 -9.67 16.07 5.60
C TYR A 86 -9.69 14.78 6.42
N GLY A 87 -8.61 14.45 7.14
CA GLY A 87 -8.49 13.17 7.81
C GLY A 87 -8.27 12.03 6.80
N ASP A 88 -8.85 10.87 7.08
CA ASP A 88 -8.70 9.63 6.32
C ASP A 88 -9.57 9.54 5.06
N GLY A 89 -10.21 10.63 4.65
CA GLY A 89 -11.00 10.66 3.43
C GLY A 89 -11.77 11.96 3.26
N VAL A 90 -12.60 12.02 2.21
CA VAL A 90 -13.50 13.14 1.98
C VAL A 90 -14.92 12.60 1.89
N PRO A 91 -15.89 13.15 2.64
CA PRO A 91 -17.28 12.71 2.56
C PRO A 91 -17.82 12.73 1.13
N ASP A 92 -18.54 11.67 0.76
CA ASP A 92 -19.14 11.46 -0.56
C ASP A 92 -18.14 11.42 -1.73
N LEU A 93 -16.84 11.22 -1.45
CA LEU A 93 -15.86 10.78 -2.44
C LEU A 93 -15.50 9.33 -2.16
N ASP A 94 -15.39 8.55 -3.23
CA ASP A 94 -14.98 7.16 -3.17
C ASP A 94 -13.46 7.06 -3.05
N LEU A 95 -12.92 7.64 -1.98
CA LEU A 95 -11.49 7.77 -1.70
C LEU A 95 -11.24 7.49 -0.21
N GLY A 96 -10.53 6.41 0.07
CA GLY A 96 -9.91 6.16 1.36
C GLY A 96 -8.46 6.63 1.37
N VAL A 97 -8.08 7.44 2.36
CA VAL A 97 -6.68 7.83 2.60
C VAL A 97 -6.18 7.12 3.85
N LEU A 98 -5.08 6.40 3.70
CA LEU A 98 -4.52 5.56 4.74
C LEU A 98 -3.71 6.40 5.72
N VAL A 99 -4.07 6.32 7.01
CA VAL A 99 -3.35 7.03 8.08
C VAL A 99 -2.13 6.21 8.51
N PRO A 100 -0.92 6.79 8.55
CA PRO A 100 0.26 6.09 9.04
C PRO A 100 0.12 5.68 10.51
N ALA A 101 0.67 4.53 10.88
CA ALA A 101 0.78 4.10 12.27
C ALA A 101 2.24 3.95 12.70
N THR A 102 2.51 4.08 14.00
CA THR A 102 3.84 3.82 14.59
C THR A 102 4.02 2.38 15.04
N VAL A 103 2.92 1.65 15.23
CA VAL A 103 2.90 0.31 15.81
C VAL A 103 2.33 -0.71 14.83
N THR A 104 2.81 -1.93 14.98
CA THR A 104 2.18 -3.12 14.43
C THR A 104 0.97 -3.48 15.33
N PRO A 105 -0.18 -3.88 14.78
CA PRO A 105 -1.27 -4.44 15.59
C PRO A 105 -0.78 -5.63 16.44
N GLU A 106 -1.26 -5.74 17.68
CA GLU A 106 -0.88 -6.82 18.62
C GLU A 106 -1.22 -8.23 18.10
N THR A 107 -2.07 -8.33 17.09
CA THR A 107 -2.40 -9.60 16.42
C THR A 107 -1.32 -10.06 15.44
N CYS A 108 -0.26 -9.27 15.22
CA CYS A 108 0.82 -9.56 14.30
C CYS A 108 2.16 -9.50 15.06
N ASP A 109 2.68 -10.66 15.43
CA ASP A 109 3.87 -10.79 16.30
C ASP A 109 5.20 -10.91 15.55
N ASP A 110 5.18 -10.93 14.21
CA ASP A 110 6.39 -11.16 13.42
C ASP A 110 7.30 -9.91 13.35
N PRO A 111 8.62 -10.06 13.53
CA PRO A 111 9.57 -8.97 13.29
C PRO A 111 9.43 -8.43 11.86
N GLY A 112 9.15 -7.13 11.74
CA GLY A 112 8.92 -6.48 10.44
C GLY A 112 7.45 -6.45 10.01
N ALA A 113 6.52 -6.89 10.86
CA ALA A 113 5.10 -6.85 10.57
C ALA A 113 4.57 -5.43 10.26
N PRO A 114 3.47 -5.34 9.50
CA PRO A 114 3.04 -4.08 8.91
C PRO A 114 2.52 -3.07 9.93
N LYS A 115 2.87 -1.79 9.74
CA LYS A 115 2.53 -0.70 10.65
C LYS A 115 1.11 -0.19 10.42
N GLY A 116 0.15 -0.85 11.08
CA GLY A 116 -1.28 -0.53 10.96
C GLY A 116 -1.83 -0.79 9.55
N GLY A 117 -2.99 -0.20 9.25
CA GLY A 117 -3.67 -0.39 7.96
C GLY A 117 -2.83 0.04 6.77
N MET A 118 -2.23 1.24 6.83
CA MET A 118 -1.35 1.73 5.76
C MET A 118 -0.17 0.79 5.50
N GLY A 119 0.46 0.28 6.56
CA GLY A 119 1.55 -0.67 6.43
C GLY A 119 1.10 -1.99 5.81
N PHE A 120 -0.06 -2.51 6.22
CA PHE A 120 -0.61 -3.76 5.70
C PHE A 120 -0.89 -3.67 4.21
N ILE A 121 -1.60 -2.62 3.78
CA ILE A 121 -1.90 -2.41 2.37
C ILE A 121 -0.62 -2.16 1.58
N THR A 122 0.35 -1.41 2.11
CA THR A 122 1.67 -1.26 1.47
C THR A 122 2.35 -2.61 1.24
N ALA A 123 2.35 -3.51 2.23
CA ALA A 123 2.95 -4.83 2.08
C ALA A 123 2.23 -5.69 1.03
N ASP A 124 0.90 -5.65 1.01
CA ASP A 124 0.07 -6.36 0.03
C ASP A 124 0.33 -5.82 -1.39
N THR A 125 0.31 -4.51 -1.57
CA THR A 125 0.57 -3.86 -2.87
C THR A 125 1.99 -4.17 -3.39
N ARG A 126 2.98 -4.31 -2.50
CA ARG A 126 4.33 -4.74 -2.87
C ARG A 126 4.38 -6.18 -3.34
N ALA A 127 3.61 -7.07 -2.73
CA ALA A 127 3.48 -8.45 -3.21
C ALA A 127 2.86 -8.47 -4.61
N THR A 128 1.79 -7.70 -4.83
CA THR A 128 1.18 -7.52 -6.16
C THR A 128 2.18 -7.01 -7.20
N TRP A 129 3.02 -6.04 -6.84
CA TRP A 129 4.07 -5.53 -7.74
C TRP A 129 5.07 -6.62 -8.16
N VAL A 130 5.50 -7.46 -7.22
CA VAL A 130 6.40 -8.58 -7.50
C VAL A 130 5.73 -9.63 -8.38
N ASP A 131 4.46 -9.94 -8.12
CA ASP A 131 3.72 -10.96 -8.86
C ASP A 131 3.37 -10.54 -10.29
N THR A 132 3.13 -9.24 -10.51
CA THR A 132 2.73 -8.69 -11.82
C THR A 132 3.92 -8.26 -12.70
N GLU A 133 5.11 -8.10 -12.11
CA GLU A 133 6.35 -7.71 -12.80
C GLU A 133 6.14 -6.54 -13.80
N PRO A 134 5.68 -5.36 -13.34
CA PRO A 134 5.27 -4.28 -14.22
C PRO A 134 6.39 -3.83 -15.16
N THR A 135 6.02 -3.64 -16.43
CA THR A 135 6.95 -3.13 -17.45
C THR A 135 6.75 -1.62 -17.65
N GLY A 136 7.84 -0.90 -17.90
CA GLY A 136 7.79 0.54 -18.18
C GLY A 136 7.86 1.47 -16.97
N ILE A 137 7.93 0.93 -15.74
CA ILE A 137 8.23 1.70 -14.53
C ILE A 137 9.49 1.13 -13.89
N ASP A 138 10.59 1.89 -13.92
CA ASP A 138 11.87 1.51 -13.30
C ASP A 138 11.83 1.82 -11.80
N ALA A 139 11.31 0.88 -11.01
CA ALA A 139 11.24 0.97 -9.55
C ALA A 139 11.27 -0.42 -8.91
N ALA A 140 11.74 -0.50 -7.67
CA ALA A 140 11.66 -1.71 -6.88
C ALA A 140 10.37 -1.73 -6.05
N ALA A 141 9.89 -2.92 -5.68
CA ALA A 141 8.71 -3.04 -4.82
C ALA A 141 8.91 -2.28 -3.49
N GLU A 142 10.12 -2.29 -2.95
CA GLU A 142 10.48 -1.62 -1.70
C GLU A 142 10.30 -0.10 -1.75
N ASP A 143 10.28 0.50 -2.95
CA ASP A 143 10.03 1.93 -3.14
C ASP A 143 8.55 2.28 -3.01
N LEU A 144 7.62 1.31 -3.10
CA LEU A 144 6.19 1.59 -3.02
C LEU A 144 5.76 1.91 -1.59
N VAL A 145 4.98 2.98 -1.43
CA VAL A 145 4.26 3.30 -0.19
C VAL A 145 2.82 3.62 -0.53
N THR A 146 1.87 2.78 -0.11
CA THR A 146 0.44 2.96 -0.40
C THR A 146 -0.15 4.00 0.53
N TRP A 147 -0.78 5.02 -0.05
CA TRP A 147 -1.38 6.15 0.69
C TRP A 147 -2.89 6.22 0.60
N GLY A 148 -3.50 5.50 -0.34
CA GLY A 148 -4.95 5.46 -0.47
C GLY A 148 -5.44 4.36 -1.39
N ALA A 149 -6.75 4.28 -1.53
CA ALA A 149 -7.44 3.45 -2.52
C ALA A 149 -8.82 4.05 -2.82
N ASP A 150 -9.40 3.72 -3.97
CA ASP A 150 -10.82 3.97 -4.24
C ASP A 150 -11.71 2.79 -3.81
N GLY A 151 -13.02 2.89 -4.06
CA GLY A 151 -13.99 1.87 -3.70
C GLY A 151 -13.88 0.57 -4.48
N SER A 152 -13.08 0.54 -5.55
CA SER A 152 -12.68 -0.71 -6.23
C SER A 152 -11.50 -1.39 -5.54
N ALA A 153 -10.98 -0.80 -4.47
CA ALA A 153 -9.75 -1.19 -3.78
C ALA A 153 -8.48 -1.05 -4.64
N ASP A 154 -8.51 -0.22 -5.68
CA ASP A 154 -7.33 0.07 -6.50
C ASP A 154 -6.36 0.94 -5.71
N PRO A 155 -5.14 0.45 -5.39
CA PRO A 155 -4.24 1.16 -4.50
C PRO A 155 -3.53 2.32 -5.21
N TYR A 156 -3.48 3.45 -4.52
CA TYR A 156 -2.65 4.59 -4.87
C TYR A 156 -1.38 4.59 -4.02
N CYS A 157 -0.24 4.58 -4.70
CA CYS A 157 1.09 4.51 -4.10
C CYS A 157 1.91 5.74 -4.45
N TRP A 158 2.93 6.02 -3.64
CA TRP A 158 4.11 6.78 -4.08
C TRP A 158 5.23 5.83 -4.47
N LEU A 159 6.12 6.30 -5.36
CA LEU A 159 7.48 5.77 -5.44
C LEU A 159 8.39 6.62 -4.54
N ALA A 160 8.64 6.11 -3.34
CA ALA A 160 9.30 6.80 -2.24
C ALA A 160 10.83 6.84 -2.37
N HIS A 161 11.32 7.24 -3.54
CA HIS A 161 12.74 7.34 -3.84
C HIS A 161 13.18 8.81 -3.97
N GLY A 162 14.25 9.18 -3.25
CA GLY A 162 14.80 10.55 -3.31
C GLY A 162 13.98 11.55 -2.49
N ASN A 163 13.76 12.75 -3.04
CA ASN A 163 13.10 13.85 -2.36
C ASN A 163 11.58 13.60 -2.25
N PRO A 164 10.99 13.62 -1.03
CA PRO A 164 9.55 13.39 -0.82
C PRO A 164 8.61 14.27 -1.62
N GLU A 165 9.00 15.51 -1.90
CA GLU A 165 8.16 16.45 -2.65
C GLU A 165 8.12 16.14 -4.16
N ASP A 166 9.02 15.27 -4.63
CA ASP A 166 9.13 14.85 -6.03
C ASP A 166 8.61 13.42 -6.25
N TRP A 167 8.05 12.76 -5.23
CA TRP A 167 7.56 11.39 -5.34
C TRP A 167 6.34 11.31 -6.26
N PRO A 168 6.42 10.52 -7.35
CA PRO A 168 5.32 10.33 -8.29
C PRO A 168 4.25 9.43 -7.66
N VAL A 169 3.00 9.59 -8.10
CA VAL A 169 1.92 8.65 -7.82
C VAL A 169 1.99 7.47 -8.78
N VAL A 170 1.76 6.27 -8.27
CA VAL A 170 1.60 5.06 -9.05
C VAL A 170 0.30 4.37 -8.61
N LEU A 171 -0.49 3.94 -9.59
CA LEU A 171 -1.77 3.26 -9.41
C LEU A 171 -1.67 1.84 -9.96
N PHE A 172 -2.30 0.89 -9.27
CA PHE A 172 -2.65 -0.39 -9.84
C PHE A 172 -4.16 -0.47 -10.07
N SER A 173 -4.59 -0.66 -11.33
CA SER A 173 -5.98 -0.94 -11.68
C SER A 173 -6.20 -2.45 -11.64
N HIS A 174 -7.01 -2.96 -10.71
CA HIS A 174 -7.36 -4.38 -10.68
C HIS A 174 -8.20 -4.80 -11.89
N GLY A 175 -9.00 -3.87 -12.44
CA GLY A 175 -9.83 -4.13 -13.61
C GLY A 175 -9.01 -4.41 -14.86
N ASP A 176 -7.91 -3.67 -15.04
CA ASP A 176 -7.04 -3.74 -16.21
C ASP A 176 -5.74 -4.52 -15.97
N ASP A 177 -5.50 -4.97 -14.73
CA ASP A 177 -4.25 -5.59 -14.28
C ASP A 177 -3.01 -4.77 -14.70
N THR A 178 -3.12 -3.45 -14.55
CA THR A 178 -2.16 -2.50 -15.13
C THR A 178 -1.67 -1.50 -14.10
N TRP A 179 -0.35 -1.30 -14.09
CA TRP A 179 0.31 -0.24 -13.33
C TRP A 179 0.46 1.04 -14.15
N THR A 180 0.00 2.16 -13.61
CA THR A 180 0.10 3.48 -14.26
C THR A 180 0.85 4.45 -13.36
N ARG A 181 1.83 5.16 -13.93
CA ARG A 181 2.58 6.20 -13.24
C ARG A 181 2.10 7.59 -13.62
N PHE A 182 1.97 8.46 -12.62
CA PHE A 182 1.69 9.88 -12.75
C PHE A 182 2.83 10.69 -12.13
N ASP A 183 3.53 11.50 -12.93
CA ASP A 183 4.64 12.35 -12.46
C ASP A 183 4.13 13.61 -11.73
N CYS A 184 3.43 13.39 -10.63
CA CYS A 184 2.98 14.43 -9.69
C CYS A 184 2.74 13.83 -8.29
N GLY A 185 2.75 14.68 -7.26
CA GLY A 185 2.37 14.30 -5.91
C GLY A 185 0.88 14.01 -5.74
N MET A 186 0.50 13.59 -4.53
CA MET A 186 -0.85 13.11 -4.19
C MET A 186 -1.93 14.14 -4.52
N THR A 187 -1.76 15.37 -4.04
CA THR A 187 -2.81 16.39 -4.14
C THR A 187 -3.02 16.87 -5.57
N GLU A 188 -1.96 17.00 -6.36
CA GLU A 188 -2.05 17.33 -7.78
C GLU A 188 -2.68 16.18 -8.58
N PHE A 189 -2.35 14.92 -8.25
CA PHE A 189 -3.03 13.76 -8.81
C PHE A 189 -4.54 13.81 -8.54
N LEU A 190 -4.93 13.98 -7.27
CA LEU A 190 -6.34 14.09 -6.89
C LEU A 190 -7.03 15.28 -7.59
N ARG A 191 -6.36 16.44 -7.69
CA ARG A 191 -6.88 17.60 -8.40
C ARG A 191 -7.19 17.26 -9.86
N ARG A 192 -6.27 16.59 -10.56
CA ARG A 192 -6.43 16.18 -11.97
C ARG A 192 -7.61 15.23 -12.16
N VAL A 193 -7.71 14.19 -11.32
CA VAL A 193 -8.80 13.21 -11.37
C VAL A 193 -10.15 13.87 -11.12
N LEU A 194 -10.25 14.67 -10.06
CA LEU A 194 -11.50 15.34 -9.69
C LEU A 194 -11.95 16.39 -10.71
N SER A 195 -11.02 16.97 -11.47
CA SER A 195 -11.30 17.92 -12.56
C SER A 195 -11.44 17.27 -13.94
N ALA A 196 -11.35 15.94 -14.05
CA ALA A 196 -11.32 15.22 -15.33
C ALA A 196 -10.24 15.75 -16.30
N ASP A 197 -9.04 16.06 -15.78
CA ASP A 197 -7.89 16.50 -16.57
C ASP A 197 -7.32 15.31 -17.36
N SER A 198 -7.13 15.47 -18.68
CA SER A 198 -6.66 14.39 -19.56
C SER A 198 -5.30 13.80 -19.17
N ARG A 199 -4.50 14.50 -18.37
CA ARG A 199 -3.25 13.93 -17.80
C ARG A 199 -3.49 12.81 -16.79
N ALA A 200 -4.74 12.61 -16.35
CA ALA A 200 -5.18 11.52 -15.50
C ALA A 200 -6.25 10.66 -16.18
N GLU A 201 -6.32 10.64 -17.52
CA GLU A 201 -7.34 9.91 -18.30
C GLU A 201 -7.41 8.40 -17.97
N ALA A 202 -6.32 7.80 -17.49
CA ALA A 202 -6.32 6.42 -16.98
C ALA A 202 -7.32 6.20 -15.81
N MET A 203 -7.80 7.27 -15.17
CA MET A 203 -8.82 7.21 -14.13
C MET A 203 -10.25 7.36 -14.64
N GLN A 204 -10.49 7.46 -15.95
CA GLN A 204 -11.81 7.81 -16.52
C GLN A 204 -12.96 6.90 -16.07
N ASP A 205 -12.67 5.64 -15.77
CA ASP A 205 -13.65 4.63 -15.36
C ASP A 205 -13.84 4.57 -13.82
N SER A 206 -13.03 5.29 -13.06
CA SER A 206 -13.15 5.39 -11.60
C SER A 206 -14.29 6.33 -11.19
N ALA A 207 -14.93 6.03 -10.05
CA ALA A 207 -15.98 6.88 -9.47
C ALA A 207 -15.48 8.29 -9.10
N LEU A 208 -14.17 8.47 -8.91
CA LEU A 208 -13.55 9.77 -8.61
C LEU A 208 -13.47 10.69 -9.82
N TRP A 209 -13.52 10.16 -11.04
CA TRP A 209 -13.33 10.94 -12.26
C TRP A 209 -14.39 12.03 -12.43
N GLY A 210 -13.92 13.28 -12.46
CA GLY A 210 -14.79 14.45 -12.59
C GLY A 210 -15.72 14.68 -11.39
N ALA A 211 -15.53 13.99 -10.27
CA ALA A 211 -16.41 14.12 -9.10
C ALA A 211 -16.40 15.54 -8.51
N GLY A 212 -15.32 16.32 -8.71
CA GLY A 212 -15.25 17.73 -8.34
C GLY A 212 -16.14 18.63 -9.20
N LEU A 213 -16.38 18.26 -10.47
CA LEU A 213 -17.24 19.01 -11.39
C LEU A 213 -18.73 18.85 -11.07
N ARG A 214 -19.12 17.73 -10.46
CA ARG A 214 -20.52 17.45 -10.07
C ARG A 214 -20.97 18.24 -8.84
N ARG A 215 -20.05 18.93 -8.17
CA ARG A 215 -20.30 19.71 -6.95
C ARG A 215 -20.37 21.23 -7.19
N LEU A 216 -20.24 21.68 -8.44
CA LEU A 216 -20.47 23.06 -8.88
C LEU A 216 -21.85 23.19 -9.52
#